data_AF-A0ABD3L807-F1
#
_entry.id   AF-A0ABD3L807-F1
#
_cell.length_a   1.000
_cell.length_b   1.000
_cell.length_c   1.000
_cell.angle_alpha   90.00
_cell.angle_beta   90.00
_cell.angle_gamma   90.00
#
_symmetry.space_group_name_H-M   'P 1'
#
loop_
_entity.id
_entity.type
_entity.pdbx_description
1 polymer ?
#
loop_
_entity_poly.entity_id
_entity_poly.type
_entity_poly.pdbx_seq_one_letter_code
_entity_poly.pdbx_strand_id
1 'polypeptide(L)'
;MEVEVKLRLPGADAHRRVASLLSPHRLRTDRQENLFFDGAAGELSSRRAVLRLRFYNGDARCVASLKARAVLVDGVSRVEEDEEELDPARGRECVADPGKMGSMGSRVLRRCREEFGVGEFVGLGGFGNVRDVYEWKGLTLEVDETKYEFGTCYEIECESSDPEAVKKVIEEFLKENGVEYKYSEASKFAIFRSGKLPE
;
A
#
# COMPACT_ATOMS: atom_id res chain seq x y z
N MET A 1 -11.03 -10.66 2.43
CA MET A 1 -10.21 -10.55 1.20
C MET A 1 -10.44 -9.14 0.69
N GLU A 2 -9.39 -8.33 0.66
CA GLU A 2 -9.39 -7.00 0.06
C GLU A 2 -9.35 -7.16 -1.47
N VAL A 3 -10.12 -6.35 -2.18
CA VAL A 3 -10.16 -6.34 -3.65
C VAL A 3 -10.13 -4.90 -4.12
N GLU A 4 -9.13 -4.54 -4.91
CA GLU A 4 -8.92 -3.16 -5.37
C GLU A 4 -8.51 -3.11 -6.85
N VAL A 5 -8.98 -2.07 -7.53
CA VAL A 5 -8.45 -1.67 -8.83
C VAL A 5 -7.13 -0.91 -8.60
N LYS A 6 -6.10 -1.18 -9.40
CA LYS A 6 -4.79 -0.53 -9.34
C LYS A 6 -4.31 -0.15 -10.75
N LEU A 7 -4.27 1.15 -11.02
CA LEU A 7 -3.78 1.71 -12.28
C LEU A 7 -2.53 2.54 -12.03
N ARG A 8 -1.53 2.40 -12.89
CA ARG A 8 -0.29 3.16 -12.85
C ARG A 8 -0.36 4.36 -13.79
N LEU A 9 -0.04 5.55 -13.27
CA LEU A 9 0.11 6.76 -14.06
C LEU A 9 1.58 6.90 -14.54
N PRO A 10 1.83 7.42 -15.75
CA PRO A 10 3.17 7.44 -16.35
C PRO A 10 4.14 8.41 -15.68
N GLY A 11 3.65 9.39 -14.91
CA GLY A 11 4.51 10.38 -14.27
C GLY A 11 3.75 11.50 -13.57
N ALA A 12 4.52 12.47 -13.09
CA ALA A 12 4.04 13.59 -12.27
C ALA A 12 2.98 14.45 -13.00
N ASP A 13 3.08 14.62 -14.31
CA ASP A 13 2.12 15.42 -15.09
C ASP A 13 0.74 14.76 -15.14
N ALA A 14 0.70 13.45 -15.40
CA ALA A 14 -0.54 12.68 -15.35
C ALA A 14 -1.16 12.69 -13.96
N HIS A 15 -0.33 12.48 -12.92
CA HIS A 15 -0.76 12.57 -11.52
C HIS A 15 -1.35 13.94 -11.17
N ARG A 16 -0.65 15.04 -11.49
CA ARG A 16 -1.14 16.41 -11.25
C ARG A 16 -2.45 16.69 -11.98
N ARG A 17 -2.60 16.20 -13.21
CA ARG A 17 -3.83 16.35 -13.99
C ARG A 17 -5.00 15.64 -13.32
N VAL A 18 -4.83 14.38 -12.91
CA VAL A 18 -5.85 13.62 -12.18
C VAL A 18 -6.22 14.32 -10.87
N ALA A 19 -5.22 14.70 -10.07
CA ALA A 19 -5.46 15.38 -8.79
C ALA A 19 -6.20 16.72 -8.98
N SER A 20 -5.90 17.47 -10.04
CA SER A 20 -6.60 18.71 -10.38
C SER A 20 -8.07 18.46 -10.76
N LEU A 21 -8.33 17.44 -11.59
CA LEU A 21 -9.69 17.08 -12.03
C LEU A 21 -10.55 16.59 -10.86
N LEU A 22 -9.96 15.85 -9.93
CA LEU A 22 -10.65 15.32 -8.74
C LEU A 22 -10.68 16.32 -7.57
N SER A 23 -9.99 17.46 -7.65
CA SER A 23 -9.86 18.40 -6.53
C SER A 23 -11.18 18.83 -5.86
N PRO A 24 -12.33 18.99 -6.56
CA PRO A 24 -13.60 19.31 -5.90
C PRO A 24 -14.14 18.19 -4.99
N HIS A 25 -13.61 16.98 -5.15
CA HIS A 25 -14.05 15.75 -4.47
C HIS A 25 -13.08 15.29 -3.37
N ARG A 26 -12.04 16.08 -3.08
CA ARG A 26 -10.99 15.66 -2.14
C ARG A 26 -11.52 15.64 -0.71
N LEU A 27 -11.40 14.48 -0.06
CA LEU A 27 -11.72 14.31 1.35
C LEU A 27 -10.53 14.68 2.24
N ARG A 28 -9.34 14.15 1.94
CA ARG A 28 -8.13 14.34 2.75
C ARG A 28 -6.86 14.02 1.96
N THR A 29 -5.73 14.38 2.56
CA THR A 29 -4.40 14.00 2.12
C THR A 29 -3.66 13.34 3.27
N ASP A 30 -3.24 12.10 3.10
CA ASP A 30 -2.54 11.30 4.10
C ASP A 30 -1.05 11.16 3.72
N ARG A 31 -0.16 11.59 4.62
CA ARG A 31 1.28 11.32 4.50
C ARG A 31 1.60 10.01 5.20
N GLN A 32 2.03 9.02 4.45
CA GLN A 32 2.28 7.67 4.93
C GLN A 32 3.77 7.35 4.91
N GLU A 33 4.26 6.73 5.97
CA GLU A 33 5.56 6.05 6.00
C GLU A 33 5.30 4.55 6.13
N ASN A 34 5.74 3.78 5.14
CA ASN A 34 5.51 2.34 5.07
C ASN A 34 6.82 1.62 5.39
N LEU A 35 6.89 0.96 6.55
CA LEU A 35 8.06 0.22 7.02
C LEU A 35 7.75 -1.27 7.06
N PHE A 36 8.63 -2.08 6.50
CA PHE A 36 8.38 -3.50 6.27
C PHE A 36 9.29 -4.38 7.11
N PHE A 37 8.76 -5.55 7.46
CA PHE A 37 9.42 -6.49 8.33
C PHE A 37 9.23 -7.92 7.79
N ASP A 38 10.20 -8.76 8.09
CA ASP A 38 10.16 -10.20 7.80
C ASP A 38 10.77 -10.97 8.96
N GLY A 39 10.69 -12.29 8.93
CA GLY A 39 11.54 -13.12 9.77
C GLY A 39 12.99 -13.12 9.27
N ALA A 40 13.93 -13.40 10.17
CA ALA A 40 15.36 -13.40 9.86
C ALA A 40 15.77 -14.36 8.73
N ALA A 41 14.96 -15.40 8.45
CA ALA A 41 15.16 -16.35 7.36
C ALA A 41 14.25 -16.07 6.13
N GLY A 42 13.54 -14.95 6.11
CA GLY A 42 12.61 -14.59 5.03
C GLY A 42 11.31 -15.40 5.03
N GLU A 43 10.83 -15.80 6.21
CA GLU A 43 9.67 -16.68 6.39
C GLU A 43 8.40 -16.12 5.74
N LEU A 44 8.13 -14.82 5.86
CA LEU A 44 6.97 -14.19 5.22
C LEU A 44 7.16 -14.12 3.71
N SER A 45 8.30 -13.59 3.25
CA SER A 45 8.57 -13.46 1.81
C SER A 45 8.52 -14.80 1.08
N SER A 46 9.07 -15.87 1.67
CA SER A 46 9.06 -17.22 1.10
C SER A 46 7.64 -17.78 0.90
N ARG A 47 6.66 -17.24 1.63
CA ARG A 47 5.25 -17.62 1.58
C ARG A 47 4.37 -16.55 0.95
N ARG A 48 4.96 -15.56 0.26
CA ARG A 48 4.24 -14.44 -0.38
C ARG A 48 3.37 -13.68 0.62
N ALA A 49 3.92 -13.44 1.81
CA ALA A 49 3.34 -12.60 2.84
C ALA A 49 4.22 -11.38 3.11
N VAL A 50 3.59 -10.29 3.52
CA VAL A 50 4.21 -8.99 3.76
C VAL A 50 3.66 -8.43 5.06
N LEU A 51 4.53 -8.22 6.04
CA LEU A 51 4.22 -7.47 7.25
C LEU A 51 4.68 -6.02 7.08
N ARG A 52 3.78 -5.09 7.38
CA ARG A 52 4.05 -3.66 7.30
C ARG A 52 3.52 -2.94 8.53
N LEU A 53 4.33 -2.05 9.08
CA LEU A 53 3.88 -0.97 9.95
C LEU A 53 3.77 0.30 9.11
N ARG A 54 2.59 0.92 9.11
CA ARG A 54 2.33 2.17 8.41
C ARG A 54 2.06 3.28 9.42
N PHE A 55 2.84 4.35 9.34
CA PHE A 55 2.65 5.56 10.13
C PHE A 55 1.97 6.64 9.29
N TYR A 56 1.02 7.34 9.87
CA TYR A 56 0.27 8.40 9.21
C TYR A 56 0.57 9.76 9.83
N ASN A 57 0.83 10.75 8.96
CA ASN A 57 0.99 12.16 9.29
C ASN A 57 2.02 12.37 10.41
N GLY A 58 3.18 11.74 10.27
CA GLY A 58 4.13 11.54 11.37
C GLY A 58 3.68 10.36 12.21
N ASP A 59 3.49 10.56 13.51
CA ASP A 59 3.11 9.50 14.45
C ASP A 59 1.66 9.63 14.95
N ALA A 60 0.79 10.27 14.16
CA ALA A 60 -0.61 10.48 14.55
C ALA A 60 -1.40 9.16 14.61
N ARG A 61 -1.02 8.17 13.81
CA ARG A 61 -1.63 6.84 13.77
C ARG A 61 -0.62 5.81 13.25
N CYS A 62 -0.68 4.59 13.78
CA CYS A 62 0.13 3.47 13.32
C CYS A 62 -0.77 2.25 13.05
N VAL A 63 -0.60 1.61 11.90
CA VAL A 63 -1.36 0.42 11.51
C VAL A 63 -0.39 -0.70 11.17
N ALA A 64 -0.52 -1.84 11.84
CA ALA A 64 0.09 -3.09 11.42
C ALA A 64 -0.81 -3.77 10.40
N SER A 65 -0.22 -4.25 9.31
CA SER A 65 -0.93 -4.97 8.25
C SER A 65 -0.13 -6.20 7.85
N LEU A 66 -0.80 -7.35 7.78
CA LEU A 66 -0.28 -8.58 7.19
C LEU A 66 -1.07 -8.87 5.92
N LYS A 67 -0.41 -8.69 4.78
CA LYS A 67 -0.94 -9.06 3.45
C LYS A 67 -0.36 -10.40 3.03
N ALA A 68 -1.19 -11.36 2.66
CA ALA A 68 -0.76 -12.68 2.20
C ALA A 68 -1.50 -13.10 0.93
N ARG A 69 -0.86 -13.98 0.14
CA ARG A 69 -1.47 -14.63 -1.03
C ARG A 69 -2.00 -13.65 -2.08
N ALA A 70 -1.32 -12.51 -2.23
CA ALA A 70 -1.72 -11.48 -3.19
C ALA A 70 -1.69 -12.01 -4.63
N VAL A 71 -2.74 -11.66 -5.40
CA VAL A 71 -2.84 -11.87 -6.85
C VAL A 71 -3.18 -10.53 -7.49
N LEU A 72 -2.38 -10.12 -8.47
CA LEU A 72 -2.60 -8.90 -9.24
C LEU A 72 -2.61 -9.24 -10.72
N VAL A 73 -3.77 -9.11 -11.36
CA VAL A 73 -3.99 -9.45 -12.77
C VAL A 73 -4.92 -8.39 -13.36
N ASP A 74 -4.59 -7.88 -14.55
CA ASP A 74 -5.40 -6.92 -15.32
C ASP A 74 -5.89 -5.71 -14.51
N GLY A 75 -4.99 -5.18 -13.67
CA GLY A 75 -5.24 -4.01 -12.83
C GLY A 75 -6.14 -4.28 -11.64
N VAL A 76 -6.40 -5.54 -11.27
CA VAL A 76 -7.20 -5.89 -10.08
C VAL A 76 -6.36 -6.72 -9.12
N SER A 77 -6.15 -6.17 -7.92
CA SER A 77 -5.48 -6.83 -6.79
C SER A 77 -6.51 -7.54 -5.93
N ARG A 78 -6.18 -8.75 -5.49
CA ARG A 78 -6.92 -9.54 -4.50
C ARG A 78 -5.94 -10.04 -3.46
N VAL A 79 -6.19 -9.74 -2.20
CA VAL A 79 -5.26 -10.10 -1.12
C VAL A 79 -5.99 -10.48 0.16
N GLU A 80 -5.44 -11.46 0.87
CA GLU A 80 -5.82 -11.71 2.25
C GLU A 80 -5.10 -10.68 3.12
N GLU A 81 -5.86 -9.73 3.64
CA GLU A 81 -5.34 -8.71 4.52
C GLU A 81 -5.93 -8.84 5.92
N ASP A 82 -5.06 -8.61 6.89
CA ASP A 82 -5.42 -8.43 8.28
C ASP A 82 -4.71 -7.19 8.84
N GLU A 83 -5.50 -6.22 9.29
CA GLU A 83 -5.00 -4.97 9.85
C GLU A 83 -5.36 -4.80 11.32
N GLU A 84 -4.49 -4.12 12.05
CA GLU A 84 -4.67 -3.77 13.45
C GLU A 84 -4.02 -2.41 13.73
N GLU A 85 -4.80 -1.50 14.33
CA GLU A 85 -4.26 -0.24 14.81
C GLU A 85 -3.39 -0.48 16.05
N LEU A 86 -2.21 0.12 16.06
CA LEU A 86 -1.25 0.04 17.14
C LEU A 86 -1.02 1.42 17.75
N ASP A 87 -0.54 1.41 19.00
CA ASP A 87 0.04 2.61 19.59
C ASP A 87 1.28 3.06 18.77
N PRO A 88 1.31 4.31 18.26
CA PRO A 88 2.41 4.77 17.42
C PRO A 88 3.77 4.75 18.11
N ALA A 89 3.85 5.05 19.41
CA ALA A 89 5.12 5.01 20.14
C ALA A 89 5.66 3.58 20.22
N ARG A 90 4.80 2.59 20.52
CA ARG A 90 5.18 1.18 20.47
C ARG A 90 5.58 0.72 19.06
N GLY A 91 4.89 1.23 18.04
CA GLY A 91 5.29 1.01 16.65
C GLY A 91 6.71 1.50 16.37
N ARG A 92 7.04 2.73 16.78
CA ARG A 92 8.39 3.32 16.62
C ARG A 92 9.44 2.56 17.40
N GLU A 93 9.12 2.09 18.60
CA GLU A 93 10.01 1.21 19.35
C GLU A 93 10.33 -0.08 18.58
N CYS A 94 9.36 -0.67 17.88
CA CYS A 94 9.58 -1.84 17.04
C CYS A 94 10.34 -1.55 15.76
N VAL A 95 10.23 -0.33 15.22
CA VAL A 95 11.07 0.10 14.09
C VAL A 95 12.53 0.22 14.53
N ALA A 96 12.77 0.81 15.69
CA ALA A 96 14.12 0.98 16.25
C ALA A 96 14.74 -0.35 16.70
N ASP A 97 13.91 -1.24 17.24
CA ASP A 97 14.28 -2.57 17.71
C ASP A 97 13.20 -3.60 17.32
N PRO A 98 13.34 -4.27 16.16
CA PRO A 98 12.39 -5.28 15.69
C PRO A 98 12.15 -6.43 16.67
N GLY A 99 13.08 -6.71 17.60
CA GLY A 99 12.90 -7.71 18.65
C GLY A 99 11.68 -7.42 19.56
N LYS A 100 11.28 -6.15 19.70
CA LYS A 100 10.11 -5.74 20.48
C LYS A 100 8.77 -6.14 19.86
N MET A 101 8.74 -6.52 18.59
CA MET A 101 7.52 -7.04 17.94
C MET A 101 7.01 -8.33 18.60
N GLY A 102 7.90 -9.09 19.24
CA GLY A 102 7.55 -10.27 20.04
C GLY A 102 6.51 -9.97 21.13
N SER A 103 6.68 -8.84 21.83
CA SER A 103 5.95 -8.51 23.06
C SER A 103 4.78 -7.55 22.86
N MET A 104 4.47 -7.15 21.61
CA MET A 104 3.43 -6.15 21.35
C MET A 104 2.00 -6.56 21.72
N GLY A 105 1.73 -7.87 21.89
CA GLY A 105 0.39 -8.39 22.15
C GLY A 105 -0.57 -8.29 20.95
N SER A 106 -0.08 -7.79 19.80
CA SER A 106 -0.80 -7.62 18.54
C SER A 106 -1.29 -8.94 17.97
N ARG A 107 -2.54 -8.94 17.49
CA ARG A 107 -3.17 -10.05 16.77
C ARG A 107 -2.48 -10.31 15.43
N VAL A 108 -2.15 -9.26 14.67
CA VAL A 108 -1.44 -9.38 13.38
C VAL A 108 -0.06 -10.01 13.56
N LEU A 109 0.69 -9.57 14.57
CA LEU A 109 2.02 -10.13 14.85
C LEU A 109 1.96 -11.55 15.41
N ARG A 110 0.94 -11.86 16.21
CA ARG A 110 0.69 -13.25 16.65
C ARG A 110 0.46 -14.15 15.44
N ARG A 111 -0.35 -13.71 14.48
CA ARG A 111 -0.62 -14.45 13.23
C ARG A 111 0.66 -14.68 12.41
N CYS A 112 1.57 -13.70 12.34
CA CYS A 112 2.88 -13.89 11.68
C CYS A 112 3.68 -15.05 12.31
N ARG A 113 3.67 -15.16 13.64
CA ARG A 113 4.38 -16.24 14.34
C ARG A 113 3.69 -17.59 14.17
N GLU A 114 2.37 -17.63 14.37
CA GLU A 114 1.60 -18.88 14.38
C GLU A 114 1.40 -19.47 12.98
N GLU A 115 1.10 -18.65 11.98
CA GLU A 115 0.81 -19.13 10.61
C GLU A 115 2.08 -19.23 9.75
N PHE A 116 3.02 -18.31 9.92
CA PHE A 116 4.21 -18.21 9.06
C PHE A 116 5.50 -18.72 9.73
N GLY A 117 5.48 -18.96 11.05
CA GLY A 117 6.62 -19.50 11.78
C GLY A 117 7.73 -18.48 12.05
N VAL A 118 7.41 -17.18 12.03
CA VAL A 118 8.41 -16.13 12.30
C VAL A 118 8.90 -16.24 13.75
N GLY A 119 10.20 -16.47 13.93
CA GLY A 119 10.84 -16.50 15.26
C GLY A 119 11.28 -15.10 15.72
N GLU A 120 12.16 -14.48 14.93
CA GLU A 120 12.71 -13.15 15.17
C GLU A 120 12.42 -12.26 13.95
N PHE A 121 12.00 -11.01 14.20
CA PHE A 121 11.72 -10.05 13.15
C PHE A 121 12.96 -9.24 12.80
N VAL A 122 13.08 -8.88 11.53
CA VAL A 122 14.09 -7.94 11.01
C VAL A 122 13.41 -6.83 10.21
N GLY A 123 13.96 -5.62 10.30
CA GLY A 123 13.51 -4.48 9.49
C GLY A 123 14.07 -4.57 8.07
N LEU A 124 13.19 -4.40 7.07
CA LEU A 124 13.56 -4.39 5.66
C LEU A 124 13.75 -2.97 5.10
N GLY A 125 13.53 -1.94 5.92
CA GLY A 125 13.41 -0.56 5.47
C GLY A 125 12.01 -0.23 4.96
N GLY A 126 11.89 0.83 4.16
CA GLY A 126 10.58 1.29 3.71
C GLY A 126 10.62 2.48 2.77
N PHE A 127 9.45 3.09 2.57
CA PHE A 127 9.28 4.22 1.66
C PHE A 127 8.13 5.13 2.10
N GLY A 128 8.18 6.38 1.62
CA GLY A 128 7.11 7.37 1.82
C GLY A 128 6.03 7.25 0.74
N ASN A 129 4.79 7.54 1.10
CA ASN A 129 3.68 7.68 0.16
C ASN A 129 2.81 8.89 0.55
N VAL A 130 2.44 9.72 -0.42
CA VAL A 130 1.40 10.74 -0.23
C VAL A 130 0.16 10.23 -0.92
N ARG A 131 -0.93 10.11 -0.16
CA ARG A 131 -2.22 9.63 -0.67
C ARG A 131 -3.25 10.74 -0.60
N ASP A 132 -3.75 11.16 -1.75
CA ASP A 132 -4.96 11.98 -1.82
C ASP A 132 -6.18 11.07 -1.93
N VAL A 133 -7.14 11.25 -1.03
CA VAL A 133 -8.38 10.46 -0.99
C VAL A 133 -9.54 11.33 -1.48
N TYR A 134 -10.33 10.79 -2.42
CA TYR A 134 -11.44 11.49 -3.05
C TYR A 134 -12.73 10.67 -2.95
N GLU A 135 -13.85 11.36 -2.79
CA GLU A 135 -15.19 10.78 -2.93
C GLU A 135 -15.82 11.24 -4.24
N TRP A 136 -15.77 10.38 -5.25
CA TRP A 136 -16.16 10.72 -6.62
C TRP A 136 -17.07 9.65 -7.20
N LYS A 137 -18.27 10.06 -7.64
CA LYS A 137 -19.32 9.15 -8.15
C LYS A 137 -19.68 8.00 -7.19
N GLY A 138 -19.61 8.25 -5.88
CA GLY A 138 -19.86 7.24 -4.85
C GLY A 138 -18.72 6.23 -4.66
N LEU A 139 -17.56 6.47 -5.29
CA LEU A 139 -16.33 5.70 -5.13
C LEU A 139 -15.34 6.43 -4.25
N THR A 140 -14.54 5.67 -3.50
CA THR A 140 -13.38 6.18 -2.78
C THR A 140 -12.14 5.96 -3.63
N LEU A 141 -11.67 7.00 -4.30
CA LEU A 141 -10.43 6.95 -5.08
C LEU A 141 -9.26 7.36 -4.20
N GLU A 142 -8.19 6.58 -4.26
CA GLU A 142 -6.90 6.87 -3.64
C GLU A 142 -5.88 7.15 -4.73
N VAL A 143 -5.37 8.38 -4.79
CA VAL A 143 -4.34 8.77 -5.75
C VAL A 143 -3.02 8.90 -5.01
N ASP A 144 -2.06 8.08 -5.40
CA ASP A 144 -0.81 7.87 -4.69
C ASP A 144 0.38 8.50 -5.42
N GLU A 145 1.23 9.18 -4.66
CA GLU A 145 2.61 9.55 -5.01
C GLU A 145 3.56 8.80 -4.08
N THR A 146 4.12 7.69 -4.56
CA THR A 146 5.02 6.82 -3.80
C THR A 146 6.47 7.16 -4.08
N LYS A 147 7.21 7.49 -3.02
CA LYS A 147 8.61 7.96 -3.07
C LYS A 147 9.55 6.87 -2.60
N TYR A 148 10.24 6.24 -3.53
CA TYR A 148 11.36 5.35 -3.27
C TYR A 148 12.68 6.11 -3.37
N GLU A 149 13.77 5.53 -2.89
CA GLU A 149 15.11 6.11 -3.06
C GLU A 149 15.54 6.17 -4.53
N PHE A 150 15.03 5.25 -5.36
CA PHE A 150 15.34 5.12 -6.78
C PHE A 150 14.32 5.80 -7.71
N GLY A 151 13.37 6.57 -7.16
CA GLY A 151 12.42 7.37 -7.94
C GLY A 151 10.99 7.36 -7.39
N THR A 152 10.08 7.95 -8.16
CA THR A 152 8.68 8.13 -7.76
C THR A 152 7.75 7.36 -8.69
N CYS A 153 6.78 6.64 -8.11
CA CYS A 153 5.67 6.04 -8.84
C CYS A 153 4.36 6.73 -8.49
N TYR A 154 3.42 6.66 -9.43
CA TYR A 154 2.10 7.26 -9.31
C TYR A 154 1.03 6.22 -9.62
N GLU A 155 0.05 6.08 -8.74
CA GLU A 155 -1.01 5.09 -8.89
C GLU A 155 -2.39 5.67 -8.54
N ILE A 156 -3.43 5.07 -9.10
CA ILE A 156 -4.82 5.25 -8.66
C ILE A 156 -5.29 3.89 -8.16
N GLU A 157 -5.79 3.87 -6.93
CA GLU A 157 -6.38 2.70 -6.28
C GLU A 157 -7.85 2.96 -5.96
N CYS A 158 -8.68 1.91 -6.04
CA CYS A 158 -10.07 1.95 -5.59
C CYS A 158 -10.49 0.56 -5.11
N GLU A 159 -10.72 0.42 -3.80
CA GLU A 159 -11.30 -0.80 -3.23
C GLU A 159 -12.76 -0.94 -3.65
N SER A 160 -13.18 -2.13 -4.09
CA SER A 160 -14.55 -2.40 -4.50
C SER A 160 -14.89 -3.89 -4.51
N SER A 161 -16.13 -4.22 -4.16
CA SER A 161 -16.70 -5.56 -4.34
C SER A 161 -17.03 -5.87 -5.82
N ASP A 162 -17.14 -4.85 -6.67
CA ASP A 162 -17.29 -4.97 -8.13
C ASP A 162 -16.12 -4.26 -8.84
N PRO A 163 -14.92 -4.87 -8.87
CA PRO A 163 -13.73 -4.24 -9.41
C PRO A 163 -13.82 -4.02 -10.92
N GLU A 164 -14.53 -4.87 -11.68
CA GLU A 164 -14.58 -4.73 -13.14
C GLU A 164 -15.47 -3.54 -13.56
N ALA A 165 -16.58 -3.30 -12.88
CA ALA A 165 -17.40 -2.12 -13.14
C ALA A 165 -16.66 -0.84 -12.73
N VAL A 166 -16.05 -0.82 -11.54
CA VAL A 166 -15.28 0.33 -11.05
C VAL A 166 -14.08 0.62 -11.95
N LYS A 167 -13.36 -0.41 -12.39
CA LYS A 167 -12.22 -0.26 -13.30
C LYS A 167 -12.63 0.46 -14.57
N LYS A 168 -13.71 0.03 -15.22
CA LYS A 168 -14.25 0.71 -16.43
C LYS A 168 -14.56 2.18 -16.19
N VAL A 169 -15.19 2.50 -15.05
CA VAL A 169 -15.52 3.90 -14.70
C VAL A 169 -14.26 4.76 -14.56
N ILE A 170 -13.20 4.23 -13.96
CA ILE A 170 -11.92 4.94 -13.81
C ILE A 170 -11.21 5.06 -15.17
N GLU A 171 -11.16 3.99 -15.96
CA GLU A 171 -10.55 3.97 -17.29
C GLU A 171 -11.23 4.96 -18.25
N GLU A 172 -12.56 5.02 -18.25
CA GLU A 172 -13.35 5.99 -19.03
C GLU A 172 -13.02 7.42 -18.61
N PHE A 173 -12.98 7.69 -17.30
CA PHE A 173 -12.57 9.01 -16.78
C PHE A 173 -11.16 9.40 -17.24
N LEU A 174 -10.19 8.50 -17.16
CA LEU A 174 -8.83 8.78 -17.60
C LEU A 174 -8.77 9.04 -19.12
N LYS A 175 -9.48 8.22 -19.90
CA LYS A 175 -9.55 8.34 -21.36
C LYS A 175 -10.20 9.66 -21.82
N GLU A 176 -11.36 10.01 -21.25
CA GLU A 176 -12.08 11.25 -21.56
C GLU A 176 -11.23 12.49 -21.26
N ASN A 177 -10.37 12.38 -20.24
CA ASN A 177 -9.48 13.45 -19.83
C ASN A 177 -8.07 13.35 -20.45
N GLY A 178 -7.85 12.47 -21.43
CA GLY A 178 -6.55 12.32 -22.09
C GLY A 178 -5.40 12.06 -21.12
N VAL A 179 -5.65 11.25 -20.09
CA VAL A 179 -4.64 10.76 -19.14
C VAL A 179 -4.28 9.34 -19.52
N GLU A 180 -3.02 9.13 -19.88
CA GLU A 180 -2.49 7.78 -20.10
C GLU A 180 -2.37 7.01 -18.78
N TYR A 181 -2.55 5.71 -18.84
CA TYR A 181 -2.36 4.80 -17.72
C TYR A 181 -1.93 3.41 -18.21
N LYS A 182 -1.41 2.61 -17.29
CA LYS A 182 -1.19 1.16 -17.46
C LYS A 182 -1.84 0.43 -16.29
N TYR A 183 -2.09 -0.87 -16.43
CA TYR A 183 -2.41 -1.69 -15.27
C TYR A 183 -1.16 -1.84 -14.40
N SER A 184 -1.32 -1.73 -13.07
CA SER A 184 -0.22 -2.06 -12.17
C SER A 184 0.04 -3.56 -12.24
N GLU A 185 1.28 -3.95 -12.53
CA GLU A 185 1.71 -5.36 -12.61
C GLU A 185 2.44 -5.83 -11.34
N ALA A 186 2.81 -4.90 -10.46
CA ALA A 186 3.51 -5.16 -9.22
C ALA A 186 2.95 -4.29 -8.09
N SER A 187 3.00 -4.80 -6.86
CA SER A 187 2.68 -3.99 -5.67
C SER A 187 3.79 -3.01 -5.34
N LYS A 188 3.48 -1.95 -4.60
CA LYS A 188 4.47 -0.99 -4.09
C LYS A 188 5.61 -1.67 -3.31
N PHE A 189 5.31 -2.72 -2.54
CA PHE A 189 6.33 -3.50 -1.83
C PHE A 189 7.20 -4.31 -2.81
N ALA A 190 6.63 -4.91 -3.85
CA ALA A 190 7.41 -5.62 -4.86
C ALA A 190 8.35 -4.67 -5.62
N ILE A 191 7.88 -3.46 -5.96
CA ILE A 191 8.70 -2.41 -6.57
C ILE A 191 9.85 -2.02 -5.63
N PHE A 192 9.54 -1.73 -4.36
CA PHE A 192 10.54 -1.44 -3.32
C PHE A 192 11.62 -2.51 -3.24
N ARG A 193 11.24 -3.80 -3.15
CA ARG A 193 12.19 -4.92 -3.06
C ARG A 193 13.00 -5.13 -4.33
N SER A 194 12.50 -4.69 -5.50
CA SER A 194 13.23 -4.78 -6.77
C SER A 194 14.33 -3.74 -6.92
N GLY A 195 14.28 -2.64 -6.16
CA GLY A 195 15.28 -1.57 -6.21
C GLY A 195 15.25 -0.73 -7.50
N LYS A 196 14.20 -0.84 -8.32
CA LYS A 196 14.05 -0.09 -9.58
C LYS A 196 12.60 0.23 -9.90
N LEU A 197 12.39 1.28 -10.69
CA LEU A 197 11.05 1.61 -11.19
C LEU A 197 10.57 0.57 -12.21
N PRO A 198 9.26 0.30 -12.27
CA PRO A 198 8.68 -0.58 -13.28
C PRO A 198 8.64 0.10 -14.66
N GLU A 199 8.88 -0.66 -15.72
CA GLU A 199 8.84 -0.21 -17.13
C GLU A 199 7.42 0.12 -17.61
#